data_AF-A0A519N0S4-F1
#
_entry.id   AF-A0A519N0S4-F1
#
_cell.length_a   1.000
_cell.length_b   1.000
_cell.length_c   1.000
_cell.angle_alpha   90.00
_cell.angle_beta   90.00
_cell.angle_gamma   90.00
#
_symmetry.space_group_name_H-M   'P 1'
#
loop_
_entity.id
_entity.type
_entity.pdbx_description
1 polymer ?
#
loop_
_entity_poly.entity_id
_entity_poly.type
_entity_poly.pdbx_seq_one_letter_code
_entity_poly.pdbx_strand_id
1 'polypeptide(L)'
;MKRSIFALLLALAFVSCKDENKDLADGLYAEIHTNKGDILLELEYEKAPITVANFVSLAEGKNPFVDQQFKGKPFYDGLKFHRVVSSFMIQGGDPLADGSGGPGYKFSDEFGGLGHDRAGTLSMANAGPGTNGSQFFITHVPTPQLDGRHSVFGYVVTGQEVVDSIAQDDVMENVKIIRVGEAAKRFDAVKTFNDYFAKEAESQKKQAAIAAENEKAYQDKYGAVMNGKVTNFAALRKTATKTASGLEFVITKKGSGEKPANGDMTFMNYAGYLENGLLFDSNMIEVVQQYGKFDQNRERGGGYLPMPFKYGPEGQLIPGFKEGMAQLSYGDKAVLFIPASLGYGAAGAGGIIPPDANLVFEVELVKNPKENKSN
;
A
#
# COMPACT_ATOMS: atom_id res chain seq x y z
N MET A 1 26.10 -91.87 22.89
CA MET A 1 26.66 -90.50 22.79
C MET A 1 25.67 -89.64 22.00
N LYS A 2 24.89 -88.79 22.68
CA LYS A 2 23.94 -87.84 22.08
C LYS A 2 24.66 -86.50 21.88
N ARG A 3 24.74 -86.00 20.65
CA ARG A 3 25.20 -84.63 20.36
C ARG A 3 23.97 -83.78 20.05
N SER A 4 23.65 -82.86 20.94
CA SER A 4 22.59 -81.86 20.77
C SER A 4 23.17 -80.66 20.03
N ILE A 5 22.52 -80.28 18.92
CA ILE A 5 22.79 -79.06 18.18
C ILE A 5 21.90 -77.97 18.77
N PHE A 6 22.50 -76.92 19.32
CA PHE A 6 21.80 -75.72 19.77
C PHE A 6 21.79 -74.73 18.60
N ALA A 7 20.64 -74.56 17.94
CA ALA A 7 20.42 -73.54 16.94
C ALA A 7 19.81 -72.30 17.62
N LEU A 8 20.59 -71.22 17.69
CA LEU A 8 20.15 -69.92 18.19
C LEU A 8 19.44 -69.18 17.06
N LEU A 9 18.11 -69.15 17.10
CA LEU A 9 17.26 -68.38 16.19
C LEU A 9 17.26 -66.90 16.61
N LEU A 10 18.03 -66.09 15.88
CA LEU A 10 18.00 -64.63 16.00
C LEU A 10 16.82 -64.10 15.16
N ALA A 11 15.71 -63.80 15.81
CA ALA A 11 14.57 -63.15 15.16
C ALA A 11 14.88 -61.66 14.96
N LEU A 12 15.27 -61.28 13.73
CA LEU A 12 15.29 -59.90 13.28
C LEU A 12 13.84 -59.43 13.08
N ALA A 13 13.32 -58.66 14.03
CA ALA A 13 12.10 -57.89 13.85
C ALA A 13 12.40 -56.71 12.91
N PHE A 14 12.06 -56.86 11.63
CA PHE A 14 11.93 -55.71 10.73
C PHE A 14 10.70 -54.90 11.16
N VAL A 15 10.92 -53.87 11.97
CA VAL A 15 9.94 -52.79 12.13
C VAL A 15 10.00 -51.99 10.84
N SER A 16 9.08 -52.32 9.93
CA SER A 16 8.83 -51.50 8.74
C SER A 16 8.27 -50.16 9.22
N CYS A 17 9.04 -49.09 9.13
CA CYS A 17 8.48 -47.74 9.15
C CYS A 17 7.42 -47.67 8.05
N LYS A 18 6.14 -47.51 8.44
CA LYS A 18 5.08 -47.12 7.53
C LYS A 18 5.40 -45.67 7.12
N ASP A 19 5.76 -45.46 5.86
CA ASP A 19 5.73 -44.11 5.27
C ASP A 19 4.27 -43.67 5.26
N GLU A 20 3.89 -42.75 6.15
CA GLU A 20 2.53 -42.24 6.29
C GLU A 20 2.03 -41.47 5.05
N ASN A 21 2.91 -41.15 4.10
CA ASN A 21 2.61 -40.32 2.92
C ASN A 21 2.53 -41.10 1.59
N LYS A 22 2.48 -42.43 1.60
CA LYS A 22 2.53 -43.25 0.37
C LYS A 22 1.32 -43.13 -0.56
N ASP A 23 0.21 -42.59 -0.06
CA ASP A 23 -1.06 -42.52 -0.80
C ASP A 23 -1.37 -41.13 -1.37
N LEU A 24 -0.49 -40.14 -1.18
CA LEU A 24 -0.67 -38.80 -1.76
C LEU A 24 -0.33 -38.81 -3.25
N ALA A 25 -1.11 -38.03 -4.02
CA ALA A 25 -0.79 -37.76 -5.41
C ALA A 25 0.50 -36.92 -5.53
N ASP A 26 1.08 -36.87 -6.74
CA ASP A 26 2.19 -35.97 -7.04
C ASP A 26 1.75 -34.51 -6.81
N GLY A 27 2.49 -33.79 -5.96
CA GLY A 27 2.09 -32.48 -5.48
C GLY A 27 2.98 -31.93 -4.38
N LEU A 28 2.74 -30.67 -4.04
CA LEU A 28 3.38 -29.98 -2.92
C LEU A 28 2.33 -29.75 -1.85
N TYR A 29 2.60 -30.19 -0.62
CA TYR A 29 1.63 -30.14 0.47
C TYR A 29 2.21 -29.47 1.71
N ALA A 30 1.33 -28.94 2.55
CA ALA A 30 1.64 -28.50 3.90
C ALA A 30 0.72 -29.18 4.91
N GLU A 31 1.30 -29.83 5.90
CA GLU A 31 0.62 -30.42 7.03
C GLU A 31 0.77 -29.48 8.23
N ILE A 32 -0.35 -28.89 8.66
CA ILE A 32 -0.40 -28.02 9.83
C ILE A 32 -0.87 -28.88 11.01
N HIS A 33 0.05 -29.12 11.96
CA HIS A 33 -0.29 -29.75 13.22
C HIS A 33 -0.84 -28.69 14.18
N THR A 34 -2.04 -28.90 14.71
CA THR A 34 -2.68 -27.98 15.66
C THR A 34 -3.06 -28.70 16.94
N ASN A 35 -3.37 -27.95 18.00
CA ASN A 35 -3.93 -28.52 19.23
C ASN A 35 -5.36 -29.10 19.06
N LYS A 36 -5.94 -29.06 17.85
CA LYS A 36 -7.24 -29.66 17.48
C LYS A 36 -7.12 -30.84 16.53
N GLY A 37 -5.91 -31.16 16.05
CA GLY A 37 -5.65 -32.16 15.03
C GLY A 37 -4.93 -31.59 13.82
N ASP A 38 -4.82 -32.40 12.78
CA ASP A 38 -3.98 -32.09 11.63
C ASP A 38 -4.82 -31.59 10.44
N ILE A 39 -4.28 -30.59 9.73
CA ILE A 39 -4.86 -30.06 8.49
C ILE A 39 -3.87 -30.28 7.38
N LEU A 40 -4.26 -31.04 6.35
CA LEU A 40 -3.43 -31.26 5.16
C LEU A 40 -3.89 -30.33 4.04
N LEU A 41 -2.97 -29.53 3.52
CA LEU A 41 -3.19 -28.57 2.45
C LEU A 41 -2.42 -28.99 1.20
N GLU A 42 -3.05 -28.96 0.03
CA GLU A 42 -2.37 -28.99 -1.27
C GLU A 42 -2.04 -27.55 -1.68
N LEU A 43 -0.80 -27.31 -2.14
CA LEU A 43 -0.28 -26.00 -2.53
C LEU A 43 -0.18 -25.89 -4.05
N GLU A 44 -0.80 -24.86 -4.61
CA GLU A 44 -0.91 -24.61 -6.06
C GLU A 44 0.33 -23.89 -6.62
N TYR A 45 1.51 -24.52 -6.48
CA TYR A 45 2.81 -23.91 -6.80
C TYR A 45 3.03 -23.59 -8.29
N GLU A 46 2.23 -24.16 -9.20
CA GLU A 46 2.27 -23.82 -10.63
C GLU A 46 1.47 -22.54 -10.94
N LYS A 47 0.37 -22.29 -10.21
CA LYS A 47 -0.54 -21.16 -10.43
C LYS A 47 -0.25 -19.96 -9.54
N ALA A 48 0.32 -20.19 -8.35
CA ALA A 48 0.73 -19.16 -7.40
C ALA A 48 2.17 -19.39 -6.87
N PRO A 49 3.18 -19.48 -7.77
CA PRO A 49 4.54 -19.87 -7.40
C PRO A 49 5.19 -18.94 -6.37
N ILE A 50 4.96 -17.62 -6.43
CA ILE A 50 5.61 -16.69 -5.48
C ILE A 50 4.99 -16.83 -4.09
N THR A 51 3.67 -16.97 -4.01
CA THR A 51 2.89 -17.13 -2.78
C THR A 51 3.22 -18.45 -2.10
N VAL A 52 3.27 -19.54 -2.88
CA VAL A 52 3.68 -20.85 -2.37
C VAL A 52 5.16 -20.84 -1.95
N ALA A 53 6.05 -20.20 -2.72
CA ALA A 53 7.45 -20.04 -2.35
C ALA A 53 7.62 -19.28 -1.02
N ASN A 54 6.86 -18.22 -0.81
CA ASN A 54 6.80 -17.48 0.44
C ASN A 54 6.38 -18.40 1.60
N PHE A 55 5.24 -19.07 1.48
CA PHE A 55 4.70 -19.93 2.53
C PHE A 55 5.66 -21.08 2.89
N VAL A 56 6.18 -21.79 1.89
CA VAL A 56 7.09 -22.93 2.06
C VAL A 56 8.42 -22.49 2.69
N SER A 57 9.01 -21.39 2.21
CA SER A 57 10.29 -20.92 2.76
C SER A 57 10.15 -20.39 4.20
N LEU A 58 9.00 -19.83 4.56
CA LEU A 58 8.68 -19.44 5.94
C LEU A 58 8.48 -20.66 6.84
N ALA A 59 7.68 -21.64 6.42
CA ALA A 59 7.45 -22.90 7.15
C ALA A 59 8.76 -23.64 7.42
N GLU A 60 9.67 -23.69 6.45
CA GLU A 60 10.98 -24.36 6.61
C GLU A 60 12.05 -23.50 7.31
N GLY A 61 11.75 -22.24 7.63
CA GLY A 61 12.72 -21.31 8.22
C GLY A 61 13.88 -20.91 7.31
N LYS A 62 13.71 -21.06 5.99
CA LYS A 62 14.71 -20.76 4.95
C LYS A 62 14.47 -19.43 4.23
N ASN A 63 13.48 -18.65 4.65
CA ASN A 63 13.13 -17.41 3.96
C ASN A 63 14.26 -16.35 4.06
N PRO A 64 14.80 -15.89 2.92
CA PRO A 64 15.96 -14.99 2.91
C PRO A 64 15.60 -13.53 3.20
N PHE A 65 14.33 -13.14 3.21
CA PHE A 65 13.89 -11.76 3.42
C PHE A 65 13.22 -11.52 4.77
N VAL A 66 12.88 -12.59 5.51
CA VAL A 66 12.24 -12.47 6.84
C VAL A 66 13.08 -11.63 7.81
N ASP A 67 12.43 -10.88 8.70
CA ASP A 67 13.09 -10.09 9.74
C ASP A 67 14.10 -10.90 10.55
N GLN A 68 15.15 -10.22 11.01
CA GLN A 68 16.30 -10.84 11.67
C GLN A 68 15.92 -11.74 12.85
N GLN A 69 14.87 -11.39 13.60
CA GLN A 69 14.39 -12.17 14.74
C GLN A 69 13.82 -13.56 14.38
N PHE A 70 13.37 -13.73 13.14
CA PHE A 70 12.76 -14.97 12.62
C PHE A 70 13.72 -15.78 11.73
N LYS A 71 14.93 -15.29 11.46
CA LYS A 71 15.91 -15.98 10.60
C LYS A 71 16.25 -17.37 11.13
N GLY A 72 16.22 -18.36 10.22
CA GLY A 72 16.62 -19.75 10.52
C GLY A 72 15.63 -20.52 11.39
N LYS A 73 14.42 -20.00 11.59
CA LYS A 73 13.37 -20.63 12.42
C LYS A 73 12.14 -20.90 11.57
N PRO A 74 11.50 -22.08 11.70
CA PRO A 74 10.15 -22.31 11.19
C PRO A 74 9.21 -21.19 11.66
N PHE A 75 8.74 -20.36 10.73
CA PHE A 75 8.08 -19.10 11.09
C PHE A 75 6.71 -19.31 11.76
N TYR A 76 5.99 -20.35 11.33
CA TYR A 76 4.61 -20.60 11.77
C TYR A 76 4.49 -21.39 13.07
N ASP A 77 5.58 -22.02 13.52
CA ASP A 77 5.57 -22.87 14.71
C ASP A 77 5.24 -22.06 15.96
N GLY A 78 4.19 -22.48 16.67
CA GLY A 78 3.67 -21.82 17.86
C GLY A 78 2.80 -20.60 17.59
N LEU A 79 2.55 -20.23 16.33
CA LEU A 79 1.66 -19.11 16.02
C LEU A 79 0.19 -19.48 16.21
N LYS A 80 -0.62 -18.49 16.53
CA LYS A 80 -2.06 -18.65 16.80
C LYS A 80 -2.92 -18.38 15.57
N PHE A 81 -4.09 -18.99 15.56
CA PHE A 81 -5.25 -18.50 14.81
C PHE A 81 -5.87 -17.33 15.57
N HIS A 82 -5.36 -16.13 15.32
CA HIS A 82 -5.70 -14.92 16.06
C HIS A 82 -7.09 -14.37 15.72
N ARG A 83 -7.66 -14.76 14.56
CA ARG A 83 -8.98 -14.31 14.13
C ARG A 83 -9.76 -15.47 13.54
N VAL A 84 -10.88 -15.80 14.16
CA VAL A 84 -11.81 -16.83 13.71
C VAL A 84 -13.19 -16.21 13.56
N VAL A 85 -13.79 -16.37 12.38
CA VAL A 85 -15.14 -15.89 12.09
C VAL A 85 -15.97 -17.08 11.65
N SER A 86 -16.91 -17.49 12.50
CA SER A 86 -17.81 -18.61 12.23
C SER A 86 -18.50 -18.43 10.88
N SER A 87 -18.54 -19.50 10.09
CA SER A 87 -19.11 -19.51 8.74
C SER A 87 -18.41 -18.57 7.75
N PHE A 88 -17.15 -18.21 8.01
CA PHE A 88 -16.32 -17.48 7.06
C PHE A 88 -14.93 -18.11 6.94
N MET A 89 -14.06 -17.96 7.95
CA MET A 89 -12.68 -18.45 7.88
C MET A 89 -11.98 -18.48 9.25
N ILE A 90 -10.86 -19.22 9.31
CA ILE A 90 -9.82 -19.11 10.33
C ILE A 90 -8.60 -18.39 9.75
N GLN A 91 -8.03 -17.42 10.47
CA GLN A 91 -6.88 -16.63 10.03
C GLN A 91 -5.73 -16.78 11.03
N GLY A 92 -4.54 -17.07 10.49
CA GLY A 92 -3.30 -17.28 11.22
C GLY A 92 -2.09 -16.61 10.54
N GLY A 93 -0.89 -17.01 10.96
CA GLY A 93 0.36 -16.51 10.36
C GLY A 93 0.81 -15.13 10.84
N ASP A 94 0.26 -14.65 11.96
CA ASP A 94 0.66 -13.40 12.60
C ASP A 94 1.53 -13.66 13.85
N PRO A 95 2.81 -13.19 13.88
CA PRO A 95 3.67 -13.33 15.05
C PRO A 95 3.24 -12.50 16.28
N LEU A 96 2.40 -11.47 16.10
CA LEU A 96 1.89 -10.63 17.20
C LEU A 96 0.52 -11.09 17.72
N ALA A 97 -0.17 -11.92 16.94
CA ALA A 97 -1.52 -12.41 17.20
C ALA A 97 -2.59 -11.31 17.42
N ASP A 98 -2.38 -10.11 16.87
CA ASP A 98 -3.31 -8.98 16.95
C ASP A 98 -3.83 -8.52 15.57
N GLY A 99 -3.39 -9.19 14.50
CA GLY A 99 -3.70 -8.91 13.10
C GLY A 99 -2.71 -7.95 12.43
N SER A 100 -1.76 -7.36 13.15
CA SER A 100 -0.88 -6.31 12.63
C SER A 100 0.54 -6.78 12.27
N GLY A 101 0.94 -7.96 12.74
CA GLY A 101 2.29 -8.48 12.50
C GLY A 101 2.47 -9.15 11.13
N GLY A 102 3.73 -9.49 10.83
CA GLY A 102 4.11 -10.10 9.57
C GLY A 102 5.59 -10.49 9.52
N PRO A 103 6.11 -10.88 8.35
CA PRO A 103 7.46 -11.44 8.23
C PRO A 103 8.55 -10.36 8.03
N GLY A 104 8.19 -9.07 8.01
CA GLY A 104 9.14 -7.98 7.75
C GLY A 104 9.18 -7.47 6.31
N TYR A 105 8.41 -8.08 5.42
CA TYR A 105 8.30 -7.68 4.01
C TYR A 105 6.87 -7.80 3.51
N LYS A 106 6.64 -7.26 2.31
CA LYS A 106 5.40 -7.39 1.54
C LYS A 106 5.69 -7.82 0.11
N PHE A 107 4.75 -8.52 -0.52
CA PHE A 107 4.85 -8.92 -1.92
C PHE A 107 3.50 -8.83 -2.65
N SER A 108 3.57 -8.83 -3.98
CA SER A 108 2.45 -8.66 -4.91
C SER A 108 1.44 -9.80 -4.83
N ASP A 109 0.21 -9.52 -5.24
CA ASP A 109 -0.82 -10.55 -5.40
C ASP A 109 -0.58 -11.40 -6.66
N GLU A 110 -0.89 -12.68 -6.56
CA GLU A 110 -0.97 -13.64 -7.67
C GLU A 110 -2.40 -14.14 -7.85
N PHE A 111 -2.93 -13.98 -9.07
CA PHE A 111 -4.28 -14.43 -9.45
C PHE A 111 -4.19 -15.44 -10.61
N GLY A 112 -3.78 -16.67 -10.31
CA GLY A 112 -3.56 -17.75 -11.29
C GLY A 112 -4.82 -18.48 -11.78
N GLY A 113 -5.97 -17.80 -11.83
CA GLY A 113 -7.26 -18.42 -12.15
C GLY A 113 -7.84 -19.30 -11.03
N LEU A 114 -7.34 -19.14 -9.81
CA LEU A 114 -7.86 -19.75 -8.59
C LEU A 114 -8.88 -18.82 -7.94
N GLY A 115 -9.87 -19.39 -7.25
CA GLY A 115 -10.95 -18.65 -6.60
C GLY A 115 -11.42 -19.29 -5.30
N HIS A 116 -12.31 -18.60 -4.60
CA HIS A 116 -12.87 -19.02 -3.32
C HIS A 116 -14.21 -19.72 -3.53
N ASP A 117 -14.22 -20.75 -4.35
CA ASP A 117 -15.42 -21.47 -4.81
C ASP A 117 -15.87 -22.62 -3.89
N ARG A 118 -15.07 -22.96 -2.88
CA ARG A 118 -15.31 -24.08 -1.94
C ARG A 118 -14.85 -23.75 -0.52
N ALA A 119 -15.32 -24.55 0.43
CA ALA A 119 -14.72 -24.62 1.75
C ALA A 119 -13.29 -25.15 1.66
N GLY A 120 -12.44 -24.78 2.61
CA GLY A 120 -11.05 -25.23 2.65
C GLY A 120 -10.13 -24.49 1.68
N THR A 121 -10.58 -23.42 1.01
CA THR A 121 -9.69 -22.56 0.23
C THR A 121 -8.68 -21.87 1.14
N LEU A 122 -7.38 -22.04 0.85
CA LEU A 122 -6.24 -21.40 1.50
C LEU A 122 -5.81 -20.16 0.71
N SER A 123 -5.76 -19.01 1.38
CA SER A 123 -5.54 -17.72 0.72
C SER A 123 -4.77 -16.74 1.60
N MET A 124 -4.02 -15.82 0.98
CA MET A 124 -3.27 -14.80 1.71
C MET A 124 -4.18 -13.71 2.29
N ALA A 125 -3.98 -13.38 3.56
CA ALA A 125 -4.55 -12.16 4.12
C ALA A 125 -3.69 -10.96 3.67
N ASN A 126 -4.36 -9.83 3.34
CA ASN A 126 -3.70 -8.60 2.94
C ASN A 126 -4.51 -7.36 3.40
N ALA A 127 -3.87 -6.20 3.39
CA ALA A 127 -4.45 -4.89 3.72
C ALA A 127 -4.71 -4.04 2.46
N GLY A 128 -4.88 -4.70 1.31
CA GLY A 128 -4.96 -4.08 -0.02
C GLY A 128 -3.91 -4.61 -0.99
N PRO A 129 -3.95 -4.17 -2.26
CA PRO A 129 -3.11 -4.72 -3.31
C PRO A 129 -1.62 -4.68 -2.97
N GLY A 130 -0.94 -5.80 -3.20
CA GLY A 130 0.51 -5.95 -3.00
C GLY A 130 0.98 -5.88 -1.56
N THR A 131 0.11 -6.29 -0.62
CA THR A 131 0.45 -6.29 0.81
C THR A 131 0.45 -7.69 1.44
N ASN A 132 0.65 -8.74 0.62
CA ASN A 132 0.80 -10.11 1.13
C ASN A 132 2.07 -10.22 1.99
N GLY A 133 1.98 -10.99 3.07
CA GLY A 133 3.08 -11.22 4.02
C GLY A 133 3.14 -12.67 4.46
N SER A 134 2.94 -12.93 5.75
CA SER A 134 2.89 -14.29 6.32
C SER A 134 1.47 -14.71 6.72
N GLN A 135 0.56 -13.76 6.88
CA GLN A 135 -0.80 -14.05 7.32
C GLN A 135 -1.59 -14.72 6.19
N PHE A 136 -2.31 -15.76 6.54
CA PHE A 136 -3.17 -16.52 5.63
C PHE A 136 -4.48 -16.85 6.33
N PHE A 137 -5.48 -17.25 5.56
CA PHE A 137 -6.72 -17.80 6.09
C PHE A 137 -7.16 -19.05 5.33
N ILE A 138 -7.93 -19.89 6.02
CA ILE A 138 -8.58 -21.08 5.47
C ILE A 138 -10.08 -20.90 5.64
N THR A 139 -10.83 -21.04 4.56
CA THR A 139 -12.28 -20.78 4.54
C THR A 139 -13.11 -21.93 5.10
N HIS A 140 -14.20 -21.62 5.80
CA HIS A 140 -15.23 -22.60 6.18
C HIS A 140 -16.25 -22.85 5.07
N VAL A 141 -16.41 -21.89 4.15
CA VAL A 141 -17.44 -21.86 3.11
C VAL A 141 -16.91 -21.16 1.85
N PRO A 142 -17.54 -21.33 0.67
CA PRO A 142 -17.25 -20.51 -0.51
C PRO A 142 -17.37 -19.01 -0.21
N THR A 143 -16.39 -18.22 -0.67
CA THR A 143 -16.30 -16.77 -0.42
C THR A 143 -15.93 -15.98 -1.69
N PRO A 144 -16.69 -16.11 -2.81
CA PRO A 144 -16.34 -15.53 -4.11
C PRO A 144 -16.19 -13.99 -4.12
N GLN A 145 -16.73 -13.31 -3.11
CA GLN A 145 -16.51 -11.87 -2.91
C GLN A 145 -15.03 -11.48 -2.68
N LEU A 146 -14.16 -12.46 -2.37
CA LEU A 146 -12.72 -12.29 -2.19
C LEU A 146 -11.92 -12.50 -3.47
N ASP A 147 -12.54 -12.97 -4.55
CA ASP A 147 -11.86 -13.26 -5.81
C ASP A 147 -11.27 -11.98 -6.42
N GLY A 148 -10.04 -12.09 -6.93
CA GLY A 148 -9.27 -10.95 -7.45
C GLY A 148 -8.80 -9.95 -6.38
N ARG A 149 -8.96 -10.28 -5.09
CA ARG A 149 -8.50 -9.45 -3.96
C ARG A 149 -7.50 -10.17 -3.05
N HIS A 150 -7.64 -11.48 -2.90
CA HIS A 150 -6.77 -12.32 -2.07
C HIS A 150 -6.18 -13.46 -2.90
N SER A 151 -4.88 -13.69 -2.80
CA SER A 151 -4.18 -14.74 -3.53
C SER A 151 -4.47 -16.11 -2.95
N VAL A 152 -5.32 -16.87 -3.63
CA VAL A 152 -5.52 -18.30 -3.37
C VAL A 152 -4.27 -19.06 -3.79
N PHE A 153 -3.75 -19.89 -2.90
CA PHE A 153 -2.51 -20.65 -3.14
C PHE A 153 -2.59 -22.11 -2.70
N GLY A 154 -3.76 -22.59 -2.31
CA GLY A 154 -3.96 -23.98 -1.97
C GLY A 154 -5.38 -24.31 -1.52
N TYR A 155 -5.59 -25.59 -1.18
CA TYR A 155 -6.87 -26.11 -0.69
C TYR A 155 -6.64 -27.20 0.36
N VAL A 156 -7.57 -27.32 1.30
CA VAL A 156 -7.62 -28.45 2.24
C VAL A 156 -7.90 -29.75 1.49
N VAL A 157 -7.06 -30.75 1.72
CA VAL A 157 -7.21 -32.13 1.24
C VAL A 157 -7.90 -32.98 2.31
N THR A 158 -7.46 -32.87 3.57
CA THR A 158 -8.05 -33.53 4.74
C THR A 158 -7.98 -32.62 5.96
N GLY A 159 -8.89 -32.79 6.93
CA GLY A 159 -8.93 -31.99 8.15
C GLY A 159 -9.80 -30.74 8.04
N GLN A 160 -10.82 -30.72 7.17
CA GLN A 160 -11.78 -29.61 7.11
C GLN A 160 -12.59 -29.52 8.42
N GLU A 161 -12.91 -30.66 9.02
CA GLU A 161 -13.54 -30.74 10.34
C GLU A 161 -12.64 -30.16 11.44
N VAL A 162 -11.31 -30.27 11.29
CA VAL A 162 -10.35 -29.63 12.19
C VAL A 162 -10.40 -28.12 11.99
N VAL A 163 -10.32 -27.64 10.73
CA VAL A 163 -10.50 -26.22 10.38
C VAL A 163 -11.78 -25.66 11.02
N ASP A 164 -12.89 -26.37 10.90
CA ASP A 164 -14.20 -25.96 11.43
C ASP A 164 -14.27 -25.99 12.97
N SER A 165 -13.38 -26.73 13.63
CA SER A 165 -13.30 -26.84 15.09
C SER A 165 -12.36 -25.83 15.76
N ILE A 166 -11.49 -25.18 14.98
CA ILE A 166 -10.53 -24.18 15.46
C ILE A 166 -11.28 -22.99 16.05
N ALA A 167 -10.90 -22.62 17.26
CA ALA A 167 -11.33 -21.42 17.95
C ALA A 167 -10.22 -20.36 17.94
N GLN A 168 -10.58 -19.12 18.24
CA GLN A 168 -9.59 -18.05 18.42
C GLN A 168 -8.57 -18.45 19.50
N ASP A 169 -7.30 -18.12 19.28
CA ASP A 169 -6.15 -18.47 20.11
C ASP A 169 -5.69 -19.94 20.10
N ASP A 170 -6.37 -20.82 19.36
CA ASP A 170 -5.81 -22.15 19.06
C ASP A 170 -4.49 -22.01 18.27
N VAL A 171 -3.61 -23.00 18.43
CA VAL A 171 -2.19 -22.91 18.09
C VAL A 171 -1.84 -23.85 16.96
N MET A 172 -1.08 -23.34 16.00
CA MET A 172 -0.33 -24.15 15.04
C MET A 172 0.96 -24.60 15.73
N GLU A 173 1.02 -25.86 16.13
CA GLU A 173 2.17 -26.43 16.84
C GLU A 173 3.39 -26.48 15.93
N ASN A 174 3.21 -26.96 14.69
CA ASN A 174 4.21 -26.86 13.63
C ASN A 174 3.59 -26.96 12.23
N VAL A 175 4.34 -26.52 11.21
CA VAL A 175 3.95 -26.65 9.79
C VAL A 175 5.01 -27.44 9.00
N LYS A 176 4.63 -28.61 8.50
CA LYS A 176 5.52 -29.52 7.78
C LYS A 176 5.25 -29.53 6.28
N ILE A 177 6.28 -29.31 5.47
CA ILE A 177 6.18 -29.34 4.01
C ILE A 177 6.46 -30.75 3.48
N ILE A 178 5.55 -31.26 2.65
CA ILE A 178 5.64 -32.59 2.03
C ILE A 178 5.73 -32.42 0.51
N ARG A 179 6.70 -33.12 -0.12
CA ARG A 179 6.96 -33.06 -1.57
C ARG A 179 6.82 -34.44 -2.19
N VAL A 180 5.80 -34.62 -3.03
CA VAL A 180 5.51 -35.90 -3.72
C VAL A 180 5.67 -35.69 -5.22
N GLY A 181 6.33 -36.62 -5.90
CA GLY A 181 6.67 -36.48 -7.32
C GLY A 181 7.91 -35.63 -7.61
N GLU A 182 8.41 -35.73 -8.84
CA GLU A 182 9.65 -35.07 -9.27
C GLU A 182 9.49 -33.55 -9.40
N ALA A 183 8.34 -33.08 -9.87
CA ALA A 183 8.09 -31.64 -10.08
C ALA A 183 8.09 -30.87 -8.76
N ALA A 184 7.34 -31.34 -7.75
CA ALA A 184 7.30 -30.73 -6.43
C ALA A 184 8.67 -30.77 -5.71
N LYS A 185 9.44 -31.84 -5.88
CA LYS A 185 10.82 -31.95 -5.34
C LYS A 185 11.78 -30.94 -5.98
N ARG A 186 11.57 -30.57 -7.24
CA ARG A 186 12.38 -29.58 -7.97
C ARG A 186 11.95 -28.14 -7.71
N PHE A 187 10.78 -27.91 -7.13
CA PHE A 187 10.33 -26.57 -6.79
C PHE A 187 11.21 -25.98 -5.68
N ASP A 188 12.04 -25.01 -6.07
CA ASP A 188 12.92 -24.28 -5.16
C ASP A 188 12.24 -22.98 -4.71
N ALA A 189 11.60 -23.04 -3.55
CA ALA A 189 10.92 -21.91 -2.93
C ALA A 189 11.89 -20.73 -2.66
N VAL A 190 13.10 -21.00 -2.18
CA VAL A 190 14.07 -19.95 -1.84
C VAL A 190 14.53 -19.24 -3.11
N LYS A 191 14.88 -19.98 -4.16
CA LYS A 191 15.27 -19.40 -5.44
C LYS A 191 14.11 -18.62 -6.07
N THR A 192 12.91 -19.19 -6.10
CA THR A 192 11.73 -18.55 -6.69
C THR A 192 11.45 -17.19 -6.04
N PHE A 193 11.52 -17.13 -4.71
CA PHE A 193 11.26 -15.89 -3.96
C PHE A 193 12.40 -14.86 -4.10
N ASN A 194 13.66 -15.31 -4.16
CA ASN A 194 14.79 -14.43 -4.48
C ASN A 194 14.69 -13.83 -5.89
N ASP A 195 14.36 -14.64 -6.90
CA ASP A 195 14.21 -14.19 -8.28
C ASP A 195 13.08 -13.15 -8.40
N TYR A 196 11.99 -13.31 -7.64
CA TYR A 196 10.93 -12.32 -7.55
C TYR A 196 11.45 -10.96 -7.05
N PHE A 197 12.08 -10.93 -5.87
CA PHE A 197 12.59 -9.67 -5.32
C PHE A 197 13.71 -9.04 -6.16
N ALA A 198 14.53 -9.86 -6.84
CA ALA A 198 15.51 -9.36 -7.79
C ALA A 198 14.86 -8.63 -8.96
N LYS A 199 13.77 -9.19 -9.53
CA LYS A 199 13.00 -8.56 -10.60
C LYS A 199 12.28 -7.30 -10.13
N GLU A 200 11.70 -7.32 -8.93
CA GLU A 200 11.06 -6.14 -8.35
C GLU A 200 12.07 -5.01 -8.12
N ALA A 201 13.25 -5.31 -7.57
CA ALA A 201 14.31 -4.32 -7.39
C ALA A 201 14.79 -3.73 -8.74
N GLU A 202 14.91 -4.56 -9.77
CA GLU A 202 15.25 -4.09 -11.12
C GLU A 202 14.15 -3.20 -11.72
N SER A 203 12.89 -3.60 -11.56
CA SER A 203 11.72 -2.83 -12.00
C SER A 203 11.65 -1.47 -11.32
N GLN A 204 11.81 -1.43 -9.99
CA GLN A 204 11.85 -0.20 -9.21
C GLN A 204 13.02 0.70 -9.64
N LYS A 205 14.21 0.14 -9.87
CA LYS A 205 15.35 0.91 -10.38
C LYS A 205 15.08 1.51 -11.76
N LYS A 206 14.43 0.77 -12.66
CA LYS A 206 14.03 1.28 -13.99
C LYS A 206 13.02 2.41 -13.86
N GLN A 207 11.99 2.25 -13.01
CA GLN A 207 10.99 3.28 -12.78
C GLN A 207 11.60 4.54 -12.16
N ALA A 208 12.50 4.39 -11.18
CA ALA A 208 13.22 5.52 -10.58
C ALA A 208 14.11 6.25 -11.60
N ALA A 209 14.78 5.52 -12.50
CA ALA A 209 15.56 6.12 -13.58
C ALA A 209 14.69 6.92 -14.55
N ILE A 210 13.53 6.37 -14.96
CA ILE A 210 12.56 7.08 -15.80
C ILE A 210 12.01 8.32 -15.09
N ALA A 211 11.68 8.21 -13.80
CA ALA A 211 11.21 9.35 -13.01
C ALA A 211 12.26 10.46 -12.92
N ALA A 212 13.52 10.10 -12.66
CA ALA A 212 14.63 11.05 -12.62
C ALA A 212 14.91 11.69 -13.98
N GLU A 213 14.80 10.92 -15.08
CA GLU A 213 14.92 11.45 -16.43
C GLU A 213 13.79 12.44 -16.76
N ASN A 214 12.55 12.09 -16.41
CA ASN A 214 11.39 12.98 -16.59
C ASN A 214 11.51 14.26 -15.74
N GLU A 215 11.96 14.14 -14.49
CA GLU A 215 12.20 15.29 -13.63
C GLU A 215 13.29 16.18 -14.23
N LYS A 216 14.41 15.60 -14.67
CA LYS A 216 15.48 16.35 -15.33
C LYS A 216 15.00 17.03 -16.61
N ALA A 217 14.26 16.34 -17.47
CA ALA A 217 13.69 16.92 -18.68
C ALA A 217 12.71 18.07 -18.36
N TYR A 218 11.95 17.95 -17.27
CA TYR A 218 11.08 19.02 -16.79
C TYR A 218 11.89 20.22 -16.29
N GLN A 219 12.96 19.98 -15.52
CA GLN A 219 13.89 21.02 -15.05
C GLN A 219 14.59 21.72 -16.22
N ASP A 220 15.05 20.98 -17.24
CA ASP A 220 15.70 21.55 -18.41
C ASP A 220 14.74 22.46 -19.21
N LYS A 221 13.46 22.10 -19.28
CA LYS A 221 12.45 22.85 -20.03
C LYS A 221 11.87 24.05 -19.27
N TYR A 222 11.61 23.90 -17.96
CA TYR A 222 10.88 24.90 -17.16
C TYR A 222 11.70 25.46 -15.98
N GLY A 223 12.95 25.04 -15.81
CA GLY A 223 13.82 25.49 -14.72
C GLY A 223 14.03 27.00 -14.69
N ALA A 224 14.12 27.65 -15.85
CA ALA A 224 14.18 29.11 -15.93
C ALA A 224 12.92 29.79 -15.39
N VAL A 225 11.73 29.24 -15.67
CA VAL A 225 10.45 29.73 -15.14
C VAL A 225 10.40 29.55 -13.62
N MET A 226 10.79 28.36 -13.13
CA MET A 226 10.84 28.07 -11.70
C MET A 226 11.81 28.99 -10.96
N ASN A 227 13.04 29.14 -11.45
CA ASN A 227 14.04 30.03 -10.86
C ASN A 227 13.59 31.51 -10.87
N GLY A 228 12.88 31.93 -11.93
CA GLY A 228 12.24 33.24 -12.00
C GLY A 228 11.20 33.42 -10.88
N LYS A 229 10.35 32.43 -10.63
CA LYS A 229 9.40 32.44 -9.51
C LYS A 229 10.11 32.48 -8.16
N VAL A 230 11.13 31.66 -7.93
CA VAL A 230 11.91 31.67 -6.67
C VAL A 230 12.47 33.07 -6.41
N THR A 231 13.05 33.70 -7.43
CA THR A 231 13.60 35.06 -7.33
C THR A 231 12.52 36.08 -6.98
N ASN A 232 11.37 36.01 -7.66
CA ASN A 232 10.23 36.90 -7.39
C ASN A 232 9.67 36.71 -5.97
N PHE A 233 9.49 35.47 -5.53
CA PHE A 233 9.03 35.12 -4.19
C PHE A 233 9.98 35.64 -3.12
N ALA A 234 11.29 35.46 -3.29
CA ALA A 234 12.28 36.01 -2.37
C ALA A 234 12.24 37.55 -2.31
N ALA A 235 11.96 38.23 -3.42
CA ALA A 235 11.80 39.68 -3.45
C ALA A 235 10.52 40.14 -2.73
N LEU A 236 9.38 39.51 -3.00
CA LEU A 236 8.10 39.83 -2.37
C LEU A 236 8.11 39.54 -0.87
N ARG A 237 8.75 38.44 -0.44
CA ARG A 237 8.82 38.07 0.98
C ARG A 237 9.49 39.13 1.85
N LYS A 238 10.39 39.96 1.28
CA LYS A 238 11.04 41.07 1.99
C LYS A 238 10.07 42.20 2.36
N THR A 239 8.96 42.34 1.63
CA THR A 239 7.94 43.36 1.90
C THR A 239 6.66 42.75 2.48
N ALA A 240 6.69 41.46 2.81
CA ALA A 240 5.54 40.75 3.32
C ALA A 240 5.16 41.20 4.74
N THR A 241 3.86 41.27 4.98
CA THR A 241 3.31 41.41 6.33
C THR A 241 3.20 40.03 6.95
N LYS A 242 3.80 39.84 8.12
CA LYS A 242 3.75 38.60 8.89
C LYS A 242 2.66 38.67 9.95
N THR A 243 1.80 37.66 10.01
CA THR A 243 0.75 37.55 11.02
C THR A 243 1.27 36.77 12.25
N ALA A 244 0.47 36.75 13.32
CA ALA A 244 0.82 36.03 14.55
C ALA A 244 0.89 34.50 14.38
N SER A 245 0.17 33.93 13.40
CA SER A 245 0.21 32.50 13.10
C SER A 245 1.45 32.09 12.30
N GLY A 246 2.21 33.06 11.79
CA GLY A 246 3.38 32.84 10.94
C GLY A 246 3.09 32.88 9.44
N LEU A 247 1.83 33.09 9.02
CA LEU A 247 1.50 33.43 7.64
C LEU A 247 2.19 34.73 7.24
N GLU A 248 2.76 34.78 6.04
CA GLU A 248 3.26 36.01 5.44
C GLU A 248 2.49 36.31 4.15
N PHE A 249 2.13 37.56 3.90
CA PHE A 249 1.40 37.94 2.68
C PHE A 249 1.82 39.30 2.12
N VAL A 250 1.62 39.47 0.81
CA VAL A 250 1.82 40.71 0.08
C VAL A 250 0.64 40.95 -0.85
N ILE A 251 -0.04 42.09 -0.73
CA ILE A 251 -1.03 42.52 -1.73
C ILE A 251 -0.27 43.16 -2.90
N THR A 252 -0.25 42.47 -4.04
CA THR A 252 0.49 42.90 -5.25
C THR A 252 -0.33 43.81 -6.15
N LYS A 253 -1.66 43.75 -6.05
CA LYS A 253 -2.57 44.68 -6.71
C LYS A 253 -3.78 44.93 -5.81
N LYS A 254 -4.14 46.19 -5.62
CA LYS A 254 -5.36 46.58 -4.90
C LYS A 254 -6.58 46.54 -5.82
N GLY A 255 -7.67 45.96 -5.34
CA GLY A 255 -8.97 45.89 -5.99
C GLY A 255 -9.91 47.01 -5.53
N SER A 256 -11.19 46.66 -5.44
CA SER A 256 -12.29 47.60 -5.13
C SER A 256 -12.30 48.12 -3.69
N GLY A 257 -11.67 47.39 -2.75
CA GLY A 257 -11.76 47.64 -1.32
C GLY A 257 -13.03 47.07 -0.66
N GLU A 258 -13.97 46.53 -1.43
CA GLU A 258 -15.14 45.83 -0.93
C GLU A 258 -14.75 44.43 -0.42
N LYS A 259 -15.11 44.10 0.82
CA LYS A 259 -14.83 42.79 1.42
C LYS A 259 -16.06 41.87 1.37
N PRO A 260 -15.88 40.56 1.11
CA PRO A 260 -16.95 39.59 1.31
C PRO A 260 -17.35 39.49 2.79
N ALA A 261 -18.61 39.13 3.04
CA ALA A 261 -19.06 38.74 4.37
C ALA A 261 -18.70 37.27 4.67
N ASN A 262 -18.60 36.93 5.95
CA ASN A 262 -18.40 35.54 6.35
C ASN A 262 -19.59 34.68 5.88
N GLY A 263 -19.28 33.53 5.28
CA GLY A 263 -20.26 32.61 4.71
C GLY A 263 -20.60 32.88 3.24
N ASP A 264 -20.20 34.02 2.69
CA ASP A 264 -20.44 34.35 1.27
C ASP A 264 -19.80 33.30 0.36
N MET A 265 -20.52 32.93 -0.70
CA MET A 265 -19.92 32.17 -1.79
C MET A 265 -19.11 33.13 -2.67
N THR A 266 -17.80 32.93 -2.66
CA THR A 266 -16.82 33.75 -3.37
C THR A 266 -16.00 32.90 -4.33
N PHE A 267 -15.20 33.54 -5.17
CA PHE A 267 -14.44 32.84 -6.20
C PHE A 267 -12.99 33.29 -6.16
N MET A 268 -12.07 32.42 -6.56
CA MET A 268 -10.65 32.77 -6.67
C MET A 268 -10.01 32.28 -7.96
N ASN A 269 -9.11 33.08 -8.49
CA ASN A 269 -8.03 32.56 -9.32
C ASN A 269 -6.83 32.28 -8.42
N TYR A 270 -6.12 31.19 -8.65
CA TYR A 270 -4.94 30.85 -7.88
C TYR A 270 -3.89 30.13 -8.73
N ALA A 271 -2.64 30.26 -8.30
CA ALA A 271 -1.54 29.40 -8.67
C ALA A 271 -0.76 29.03 -7.41
N GLY A 272 -0.62 27.73 -7.17
CA GLY A 272 0.06 27.17 -6.01
C GLY A 272 1.42 26.60 -6.36
N TYR A 273 2.43 26.98 -5.58
CA TYR A 273 3.83 26.65 -5.80
C TYR A 273 4.49 26.08 -4.54
N LEU A 274 5.48 25.22 -4.74
CA LEU A 274 6.47 24.93 -3.71
C LEU A 274 7.52 26.06 -3.65
N GLU A 275 8.28 26.14 -2.56
CA GLU A 275 9.32 27.18 -2.39
C GLU A 275 10.42 27.12 -3.45
N ASN A 276 10.61 25.98 -4.12
CA ASN A 276 11.52 25.84 -5.26
C ASN A 276 10.95 26.35 -6.59
N GLY A 277 9.76 26.96 -6.59
CA GLY A 277 9.13 27.54 -7.77
C GLY A 277 8.34 26.54 -8.64
N LEU A 278 8.30 25.27 -8.26
CA LEU A 278 7.48 24.25 -8.93
C LEU A 278 5.99 24.55 -8.73
N LEU A 279 5.26 24.72 -9.82
CA LEU A 279 3.79 24.84 -9.81
C LEU A 279 3.18 23.47 -9.51
N PHE A 280 2.41 23.32 -8.43
CA PHE A 280 1.66 22.08 -8.18
C PHE A 280 0.25 22.12 -8.78
N ASP A 281 -0.43 23.26 -8.75
CA ASP A 281 -1.76 23.41 -9.32
C ASP A 281 -2.11 24.88 -9.59
N SER A 282 -2.99 25.12 -10.55
CA SER A 282 -3.56 26.43 -10.85
C SER A 282 -4.81 26.30 -11.71
N ASN A 283 -5.77 27.21 -11.49
CA ASN A 283 -6.89 27.40 -12.41
C ASN A 283 -6.61 28.49 -13.47
N MET A 284 -5.41 29.09 -13.50
CA MET A 284 -5.04 30.13 -14.45
C MET A 284 -4.35 29.53 -15.68
N ILE A 285 -5.02 29.59 -16.84
CA ILE A 285 -4.53 28.98 -18.10
C ILE A 285 -3.11 29.46 -18.46
N GLU A 286 -2.87 30.77 -18.40
CA GLU A 286 -1.57 31.36 -18.74
C GLU A 286 -0.45 30.81 -17.86
N VAL A 287 -0.74 30.57 -16.57
CA VAL A 287 0.23 30.01 -15.63
C VAL A 287 0.50 28.55 -15.95
N VAL A 288 -0.53 27.71 -16.12
CA VAL A 288 -0.29 26.29 -16.42
C VAL A 288 0.40 26.10 -17.77
N GLN A 289 0.17 26.97 -18.75
CA GLN A 289 0.87 26.94 -20.04
C GLN A 289 2.37 27.22 -19.89
N GLN A 290 2.77 28.17 -19.05
CA GLN A 290 4.19 28.45 -18.77
C GLN A 290 4.93 27.26 -18.15
N TYR A 291 4.20 26.37 -17.47
CA TYR A 291 4.72 25.16 -16.84
C TYR A 291 4.46 23.89 -17.66
N GLY A 292 3.84 24.02 -18.84
CA GLY A 292 3.42 22.90 -19.68
C GLY A 292 2.41 21.96 -19.03
N LYS A 293 1.62 22.45 -18.08
CA LYS A 293 0.60 21.70 -17.32
C LYS A 293 -0.83 21.97 -17.80
N PHE A 294 -0.98 22.55 -18.98
CA PHE A 294 -2.29 22.76 -19.59
C PHE A 294 -2.91 21.42 -20.01
N ASP A 295 -4.14 21.17 -19.58
CA ASP A 295 -4.92 19.97 -19.88
C ASP A 295 -6.25 20.36 -20.54
N GLN A 296 -6.41 19.95 -21.81
CA GLN A 296 -7.59 20.23 -22.60
C GLN A 296 -8.87 19.54 -22.08
N ASN A 297 -8.75 18.40 -21.39
CA ASN A 297 -9.89 17.76 -20.74
C ASN A 297 -10.33 18.58 -19.53
N ARG A 298 -9.39 19.07 -18.72
CA ARG A 298 -9.67 19.95 -17.58
C ARG A 298 -10.35 21.24 -18.03
N GLU A 299 -9.88 21.84 -19.12
CA GLU A 299 -10.52 23.03 -19.70
C GLU A 299 -11.97 22.75 -20.10
N ARG A 300 -12.21 21.67 -20.85
CA ARG A 300 -13.57 21.25 -21.25
C ARG A 300 -14.48 21.00 -20.05
N GLY A 301 -13.93 20.51 -18.94
CA GLY A 301 -14.63 20.32 -17.66
C GLY A 301 -14.79 21.59 -16.82
N GLY A 302 -14.32 22.76 -17.27
CA GLY A 302 -14.40 24.01 -16.52
C GLY A 302 -13.39 24.12 -15.37
N GLY A 303 -12.36 23.26 -15.32
CA GLY A 303 -11.37 23.23 -14.24
C GLY A 303 -10.35 24.38 -14.24
N TYR A 304 -10.47 25.32 -15.18
CA TYR A 304 -9.75 26.61 -15.21
C TYR A 304 -10.68 27.81 -14.94
N LEU A 305 -11.92 27.57 -14.55
CA LEU A 305 -12.80 28.64 -14.06
C LEU A 305 -12.37 29.07 -12.65
N PRO A 306 -12.70 30.31 -12.22
CA PRO A 306 -12.52 30.74 -10.85
C PRO A 306 -13.13 29.73 -9.87
N MET A 307 -12.34 29.28 -8.89
CA MET A 307 -12.73 28.22 -7.96
C MET A 307 -13.71 28.79 -6.92
N PRO A 308 -14.93 28.23 -6.79
CA PRO A 308 -15.88 28.65 -5.76
C PRO A 308 -15.40 28.21 -4.37
N PHE A 309 -15.56 29.08 -3.37
CA PHE A 309 -15.32 28.75 -1.97
C PHE A 309 -16.18 29.63 -1.04
N LYS A 310 -16.52 29.10 0.14
CA LYS A 310 -17.14 29.88 1.20
C LYS A 310 -16.09 30.76 1.90
N TYR A 311 -16.33 32.06 1.95
CA TYR A 311 -15.45 33.02 2.63
C TYR A 311 -15.57 32.91 4.15
N GLY A 312 -14.44 33.07 4.84
CA GLY A 312 -14.38 33.02 6.31
C GLY A 312 -14.18 31.61 6.89
N PRO A 313 -14.43 31.42 8.20
CA PRO A 313 -14.01 30.23 8.94
C PRO A 313 -14.59 28.90 8.43
N GLU A 314 -15.81 28.93 7.88
CA GLU A 314 -16.53 27.77 7.33
C GLU A 314 -16.00 27.28 5.98
N GLY A 315 -15.06 28.00 5.36
CA GLY A 315 -14.41 27.58 4.12
C GLY A 315 -13.70 26.24 4.29
N GLN A 316 -13.86 25.35 3.30
CA GLN A 316 -13.13 24.09 3.22
C GLN A 316 -11.75 24.30 2.58
N LEU A 317 -10.95 25.16 3.20
CA LEU A 317 -9.58 25.48 2.79
C LEU A 317 -8.62 25.27 3.96
N ILE A 318 -7.35 25.03 3.65
CA ILE A 318 -6.29 24.94 4.67
C ILE A 318 -6.22 26.24 5.51
N PRO A 319 -5.82 26.16 6.80
CA PRO A 319 -5.86 27.29 7.73
C PRO A 319 -5.19 28.56 7.19
N GLY A 320 -3.97 28.45 6.65
CA GLY A 320 -3.22 29.61 6.16
C GLY A 320 -3.84 30.25 4.93
N PHE A 321 -4.55 29.47 4.11
CA PHE A 321 -5.25 30.00 2.95
C PHE A 321 -6.49 30.77 3.38
N LYS A 322 -7.26 30.25 4.34
CA LYS A 322 -8.40 30.99 4.93
C LYS A 322 -7.96 32.31 5.55
N GLU A 323 -6.88 32.27 6.33
CA GLU A 323 -6.32 33.46 6.96
C GLU A 323 -5.81 34.48 5.94
N GLY A 324 -5.14 34.01 4.87
CA GLY A 324 -4.67 34.87 3.79
C GLY A 324 -5.80 35.51 3.00
N MET A 325 -6.84 34.75 2.63
CA MET A 325 -8.00 35.29 1.94
C MET A 325 -8.77 36.30 2.79
N ALA A 326 -8.77 36.17 4.12
CA ALA A 326 -9.38 37.14 5.04
C ALA A 326 -8.74 38.54 4.97
N GLN A 327 -7.49 38.62 4.49
CA GLN A 327 -6.79 39.89 4.30
C GLN A 327 -7.22 40.64 3.03
N LEU A 328 -7.89 39.96 2.10
CA LEU A 328 -8.17 40.47 0.75
C LEU A 328 -9.56 41.08 0.63
N SER A 329 -9.67 42.01 -0.32
CA SER A 329 -10.93 42.57 -0.84
C SER A 329 -11.16 42.07 -2.27
N TYR A 330 -12.39 42.18 -2.79
CA TYR A 330 -12.68 41.83 -4.17
C TYR A 330 -11.79 42.61 -5.15
N GLY A 331 -11.14 41.87 -6.05
CA GLY A 331 -10.17 42.35 -7.04
C GLY A 331 -8.74 42.47 -6.52
N ASP A 332 -8.49 42.25 -5.23
CA ASP A 332 -7.11 42.19 -4.72
C ASP A 332 -6.39 40.98 -5.34
N LYS A 333 -5.15 41.21 -5.78
CA LYS A 333 -4.18 40.14 -6.05
C LYS A 333 -3.16 40.11 -4.93
N ALA A 334 -2.79 38.91 -4.49
CA ALA A 334 -1.84 38.75 -3.42
C ALA A 334 -0.95 37.53 -3.60
N VAL A 335 0.17 37.52 -2.88
CA VAL A 335 1.00 36.35 -2.67
C VAL A 335 0.94 35.97 -1.19
N LEU A 336 0.63 34.71 -0.92
CA LEU A 336 0.56 34.13 0.41
C LEU A 336 1.71 33.13 0.58
N PHE A 337 2.51 33.28 1.62
CA PHE A 337 3.54 32.32 2.02
C PHE A 337 3.04 31.58 3.26
N ILE A 338 2.60 30.35 3.06
CA ILE A 338 1.93 29.53 4.05
C ILE A 338 2.94 28.54 4.63
N PRO A 339 3.33 28.65 5.92
CA PRO A 339 4.17 27.64 6.54
C PRO A 339 3.45 26.30 6.63
N ALA A 340 4.20 25.20 6.65
CA ALA A 340 3.65 23.83 6.67
C ALA A 340 2.59 23.59 7.76
N SER A 341 2.75 24.21 8.94
CA SER A 341 1.81 24.13 10.07
C SER A 341 0.43 24.73 9.77
N LEU A 342 0.33 25.63 8.79
CA LEU A 342 -0.91 26.23 8.30
C LEU A 342 -1.35 25.63 6.95
N GLY A 343 -0.58 24.67 6.42
CA GLY A 343 -0.82 23.96 5.17
C GLY A 343 -1.29 22.51 5.40
N TYR A 344 -0.61 21.56 4.76
CA TYR A 344 -0.94 20.13 4.83
C TYR A 344 -0.10 19.35 5.86
N GLY A 345 0.85 20.01 6.53
CA GLY A 345 1.70 19.42 7.57
C GLY A 345 2.42 18.12 7.14
N ALA A 346 2.70 17.26 8.12
CA ALA A 346 3.43 16.00 7.93
C ALA A 346 2.74 14.98 7.00
N ALA A 347 1.46 15.19 6.68
CA ALA A 347 0.75 14.32 5.75
C ALA A 347 1.03 14.64 4.27
N GLY A 348 1.34 15.90 3.95
CA GLY A 348 1.36 16.37 2.57
C GLY A 348 -0.02 16.24 1.89
N ALA A 349 -0.07 16.30 0.56
CA ALA A 349 -1.32 16.12 -0.18
C ALA A 349 -1.13 15.51 -1.57
N GLY A 350 -1.92 14.46 -1.85
CA GLY A 350 -2.15 13.92 -3.20
C GLY A 350 -0.91 13.41 -3.95
N GLY A 351 0.21 13.17 -3.25
CA GLY A 351 1.48 12.80 -3.88
C GLY A 351 2.16 13.95 -4.66
N ILE A 352 1.60 15.15 -4.63
CA ILE A 352 2.11 16.34 -5.34
C ILE A 352 2.71 17.34 -4.35
N ILE A 353 2.11 17.47 -3.16
CA ILE A 353 2.62 18.30 -2.08
C ILE A 353 3.33 17.39 -1.07
N PRO A 354 4.64 17.52 -0.88
CA PRO A 354 5.38 16.72 0.08
C PRO A 354 4.95 16.99 1.53
N PRO A 355 5.15 16.02 2.44
CA PRO A 355 5.12 16.26 3.89
C PRO A 355 5.92 17.49 4.30
N ASP A 356 5.36 18.26 5.23
CA ASP A 356 5.98 19.44 5.84
C ASP A 356 6.42 20.53 4.85
N ALA A 357 5.82 20.55 3.65
CA ALA A 357 6.09 21.57 2.66
C ALA A 357 5.48 22.93 3.03
N ASN A 358 6.29 23.99 2.96
CA ASN A 358 5.80 25.36 2.88
C ASN A 358 5.23 25.61 1.48
N LEU A 359 4.18 26.42 1.40
CA LEU A 359 3.46 26.69 0.17
C LEU A 359 3.50 28.18 -0.16
N VAL A 360 3.56 28.50 -1.45
CA VAL A 360 3.39 29.86 -1.95
C VAL A 360 2.19 29.87 -2.87
N PHE A 361 1.24 30.77 -2.62
CA PHE A 361 0.08 30.95 -3.48
C PHE A 361 0.01 32.35 -4.03
N GLU A 362 -0.08 32.47 -5.34
CA GLU A 362 -0.56 33.68 -6.00
C GLU A 362 -2.07 33.56 -6.11
N VAL A 363 -2.82 34.54 -5.61
CA VAL A 363 -4.28 34.52 -5.55
C VAL A 363 -4.90 35.81 -6.05
N GLU A 364 -6.10 35.71 -6.58
CA GLU A 364 -6.98 36.84 -6.90
C GLU A 364 -8.38 36.52 -6.37
N LEU A 365 -8.90 37.37 -5.50
CA LEU A 365 -10.26 37.24 -4.99
C LEU A 365 -11.23 37.91 -5.97
N VAL A 366 -12.15 37.14 -6.56
CA VAL A 366 -13.09 37.63 -7.57
C VAL A 366 -14.55 37.43 -7.14
N LYS A 367 -15.41 38.33 -7.61
CA LYS A 367 -16.86 38.17 -7.50
C LYS A 367 -17.34 37.05 -8.43
N ASN A 368 -18.60 36.64 -8.28
CA ASN A 368 -19.21 35.64 -9.12
C ASN A 368 -19.09 36.03 -10.62
N PRO A 369 -18.41 35.22 -11.45
CA PRO A 369 -18.23 35.52 -12.87
C PRO A 369 -19.55 35.65 -13.64
N LYS A 370 -20.65 35.10 -13.11
CA LYS A 370 -21.99 35.17 -13.71
C LYS A 370 -22.76 36.45 -13.38
N GLU A 371 -22.37 37.21 -12.37
CA GLU A 371 -23.03 38.48 -12.02
C GLU A 371 -22.65 39.63 -12.96
N ASN A 372 -21.49 39.56 -13.63
CA ASN A 372 -21.03 40.60 -14.55
C ASN A 372 -21.68 40.54 -15.95
N LYS A 373 -22.63 39.62 -16.21
CA LYS A 373 -23.30 39.48 -17.53
C LYS A 373 -24.73 40.03 -17.56
N SER A 374 -25.19 40.70 -16.51
CA SER A 374 -26.57 41.21 -16.39
C SER A 374 -26.66 42.73 -16.25
N ASN A 375 -25.89 43.48 -17.05
CA ASN A 375 -26.11 44.91 -17.31
C ASN A 375 -26.08 45.20 -18.81
#